data_AF-A0A5A9EA42-F1
#
_entry.id   AF-A0A5A9EA42-F1
#
_cell.length_a   1.000
_cell.length_b   1.000
_cell.length_c   1.000
_cell.angle_alpha   90.00
_cell.angle_beta   90.00
_cell.angle_gamma   90.00
#
_symmetry.space_group_name_H-M   'P 1'
#
loop_
_entity.id
_entity.type
_entity.pdbx_description
1 polymer ?
#
loop_
_entity_poly.entity_id
_entity_poly.type
_entity_poly.pdbx_seq_one_letter_code
_entity_poly.pdbx_strand_id
1 'polypeptide(L)' 'MEKQKEQLYFLGYFLVFPLIFITSLLLWGFVIKGNGLWTVITDALSIIGIYYILTSIIFSFIMRK' A
#
# COMPACT_ATOMS: atom_id res chain seq x y z
N MET A 1 -26.60 -2.56 1.04
CA MET A 1 -25.61 -3.60 1.35
C MET A 1 -24.37 -3.56 0.44
N GLU A 2 -24.49 -3.15 -0.84
CA GLU A 2 -23.33 -3.05 -1.75
C GLU A 2 -22.34 -1.92 -1.39
N LYS A 3 -22.82 -0.70 -1.12
CA LYS A 3 -21.97 0.43 -0.69
C LYS A 3 -21.07 0.15 0.52
N GLN A 4 -21.57 -0.61 1.50
CA GLN A 4 -20.78 -0.96 2.70
C GLN A 4 -19.63 -1.91 2.36
N LYS A 5 -19.83 -2.83 1.41
CA LYS A 5 -18.78 -3.74 0.93
C LYS A 5 -17.70 -2.96 0.17
N GLU A 6 -18.09 -2.04 -0.71
CA GLU A 6 -17.15 -1.17 -1.43
C GLU A 6 -16.29 -0.31 -0.49
N GLN A 7 -16.91 0.25 0.56
CA GLN A 7 -16.19 1.02 1.59
C GLN A 7 -15.18 0.15 2.36
N LEU A 8 -15.54 -1.10 2.68
CA LEU A 8 -14.65 -2.07 3.32
C LEU A 8 -13.48 -2.47 2.40
N TYR A 9 -13.75 -2.70 1.11
CA TYR A 9 -12.69 -2.97 0.13
C TYR A 9 -11.75 -1.77 -0.01
N PHE A 10 -12.29 -0.56 -0.09
CA PHE A 10 -11.49 0.66 -0.13
C PHE A 10 -10.64 0.81 1.13
N LEU A 11 -11.22 0.68 2.33
CA LEU A 11 -10.49 0.81 3.59
C LEU A 11 -9.37 -0.24 3.72
N GLY A 12 -9.65 -1.48 3.34
CA GLY A 12 -8.70 -2.59 3.40
C GLY A 12 -7.54 -2.41 2.43
N TYR A 13 -7.84 -2.32 1.13
CA TYR A 13 -6.83 -2.24 0.08
C TYR A 13 -6.06 -0.92 0.09
N PHE A 14 -6.75 0.18 0.37
CA PHE A 14 -6.16 1.51 0.25
C PHE A 14 -5.50 1.99 1.54
N LEU A 15 -5.79 1.38 2.70
CA LEU A 15 -5.31 1.88 3.99
C LEU A 15 -4.64 0.79 4.82
N VAL A 16 -5.32 -0.32 5.08
CA VAL A 16 -4.79 -1.38 5.96
C VAL A 16 -3.60 -2.08 5.30
N PHE A 17 -3.69 -2.42 4.02
CA PHE A 17 -2.64 -3.16 3.31
C PHE A 17 -1.32 -2.36 3.19
N PRO A 18 -1.34 -1.08 2.77
CA PRO A 18 -0.14 -0.24 2.74
C PRO A 18 0.46 -0.03 4.13
N LEU A 19 -0.37 0.11 5.17
CA LEU A 19 0.11 0.30 6.53
C LEU A 19 0.86 -0.93 7.05
N ILE A 20 0.26 -2.12 6.90
CA ILE A 20 0.91 -3.39 7.27
C ILE A 20 2.23 -3.52 6.49
N PHE A 21 2.22 -3.25 5.20
CA PHE A 21 3.40 -3.31 4.36
C PHE A 21 4.53 -2.38 4.86
N ILE A 22 4.22 -1.11 5.18
CA ILE A 22 5.20 -0.16 5.76
C ILE A 22 5.77 -0.73 7.06
N THR A 23 4.91 -1.20 7.97
CA THR A 23 5.37 -1.72 9.26
C THR A 23 6.28 -2.93 9.08
N SER A 24 5.95 -3.86 8.18
CA SER A 24 6.79 -5.02 7.86
C SER A 24 8.13 -4.62 7.24
N LEU A 25 8.16 -3.62 6.35
CA LEU A 25 9.40 -3.15 5.72
C LEU A 25 10.29 -2.38 6.67
N LEU A 26 9.72 -1.61 7.59
CA LEU A 26 10.49 -0.96 8.66
C LEU A 26 11.05 -1.99 9.62
N LEU A 27 10.25 -2.95 10.09
CA LEU A 27 10.72 -4.05 10.95
C LEU A 27 11.85 -4.84 10.26
N TRP A 28 11.66 -5.23 8.99
CA TRP A 28 12.66 -6.00 8.27
C TRP A 28 13.90 -5.18 7.90
N GLY A 29 13.71 -4.06 7.22
CA GLY A 29 14.77 -3.25 6.65
C GLY A 29 15.58 -2.50 7.70
N PHE A 30 14.90 -1.88 8.67
CA PHE A 30 15.56 -1.08 9.70
C PHE A 30 16.00 -1.93 10.90
N VAL A 31 15.13 -2.78 11.45
CA VAL A 31 15.46 -3.53 12.68
C VAL A 31 16.32 -4.75 12.41
N ILE A 32 15.97 -5.57 11.41
CA ILE A 32 16.69 -6.84 11.14
C ILE A 32 17.92 -6.62 10.27
N LYS A 33 17.80 -5.86 9.17
CA LYS A 33 18.90 -5.61 8.23
C LYS A 33 19.83 -4.47 8.65
N GLY A 34 19.38 -3.57 9.53
CA GLY A 34 20.17 -2.40 9.93
C GLY A 34 20.39 -1.38 8.80
N ASN A 35 19.54 -1.38 7.77
CA ASN A 35 19.63 -0.38 6.70
C ASN A 35 19.30 1.01 7.26
N GLY A 36 19.83 2.05 6.61
CA GLY A 36 19.50 3.43 6.98
C GLY A 36 18.00 3.69 6.93
N LEU A 37 17.46 4.31 7.99
CA LEU A 37 16.01 4.58 8.13
C LEU A 37 15.45 5.31 6.90
N TRP A 38 16.18 6.30 6.39
CA TRP A 38 15.78 7.06 5.20
C TRP A 38 15.72 6.20 3.92
N THR A 39 16.65 5.25 3.78
CA THR A 39 16.63 4.31 2.64
C THR A 39 15.39 3.43 2.71
N VAL A 40 15.11 2.85 3.88
CA VAL A 40 13.95 1.96 4.08
C VAL A 40 12.63 2.70 3.87
N ILE A 41 12.54 3.96 4.35
CA ILE A 41 11.34 4.79 4.14
C ILE A 41 11.15 5.12 2.66
N THR A 42 12.21 5.52 1.96
CA THR A 42 12.15 5.87 0.53
C THR A 42 11.73 4.66 -0.30
N ASP A 43 12.30 3.48 0.00
CA ASP A 43 11.95 2.23 -0.66
C ASP A 43 10.48 1.87 -0.42
N ALA A 44 10.02 1.94 0.84
CA ALA A 44 8.64 1.65 1.21
C ALA A 44 7.65 2.61 0.52
N LEU A 45 7.92 3.92 0.54
CA LEU A 45 7.09 4.93 -0.12
C LEU A 45 7.07 4.75 -1.64
N SER A 46 8.19 4.37 -2.25
CA SER A 46 8.27 4.12 -3.69
C SER A 46 7.39 2.93 -4.10
N ILE A 47 7.45 1.82 -3.34
CA ILE A 47 6.62 0.64 -3.60
C ILE A 47 5.13 0.96 -3.44
N ILE A 48 4.78 1.74 -2.41
CA ILE A 48 3.39 2.16 -2.18
C ILE A 48 2.89 3.11 -3.27
N GLY A 49 3.74 4.03 -3.73
CA GLY A 49 3.42 4.90 -4.87
C GLY A 49 3.10 4.09 -6.12
N ILE A 50 3.93 3.09 -6.44
CA ILE A 50 3.69 2.17 -7.56
C ILE A 50 2.39 1.38 -7.35
N TYR A 51 2.17 0.86 -6.13
CA TYR A 51 0.94 0.14 -5.77
C TYR A 51 -0.31 0.97 -6.04
N TYR A 52 -0.33 2.25 -5.64
CA TYR A 52 -1.48 3.12 -5.88
C TYR A 52 -1.67 3.47 -7.35
N ILE A 53 -0.59 3.67 -8.10
CA ILE A 53 -0.67 3.90 -9.55
C ILE A 53 -1.31 2.68 -10.22
N LEU A 54 -0.83 1.47 -9.93
CA LEU A 54 -1.38 0.24 -10.49
C LEU A 54 -2.85 0.05 -10.09
N THR A 55 -3.17 0.25 -8.81
CA THR A 55 -4.53 0.14 -8.31
C THR A 55 -5.46 1.13 -9.00
N SER A 56 -5.00 2.38 -9.20
CA SER A 56 -5.77 3.42 -9.91
C SER A 56 -6.00 3.08 -11.37
N ILE A 57 -4.98 2.55 -12.07
CA ILE A 57 -5.09 2.07 -13.44
C ILE A 57 -6.13 0.95 -13.53
N ILE A 58 -6.03 -0.06 -12.67
CA ILE A 58 -6.96 -1.20 -12.62
C ILE A 58 -8.40 -0.71 -12.36
N PHE A 59 -8.60 0.14 -11.36
CA PHE A 59 -9.92 0.69 -11.05
C PHE A 59 -10.47 1.56 -12.19
N SER A 60 -9.62 2.33 -12.88
CA SER A 60 -10.03 3.14 -14.03
C SER A 60 -10.55 2.28 -15.20
N PHE A 61 -10.03 1.05 -15.37
CA PHE A 61 -10.54 0.11 -16.37
C PHE A 61 -11.80 -0.62 -15.90
N ILE A 62 -11.87 -0.99 -14.61
CA ILE A 62 -13.00 -1.72 -14.03
C ILE A 62 -14.24 -0.84 -13.89
N MET A 63 -14.13 0.40 -13.41
CA MET A 63 -15.26 1.32 -13.24
C MET A 63 -15.81 1.91 -14.54
N ARG A 64 -15.11 1.76 -15.67
CA ARG A 64 -15.59 2.20 -16.99
C ARG A 64 -16.52 1.21 -17.68
N LYS A 65 -16.78 0.06 -17.06
CA LYS A 65 -17.69 -0.98 -17.55
C LYS A 65 -18.93 -1.04 -16.66
#